data_AF-A0A2V5TLX3-F1
#
_entry.id   AF-A0A2V5TLX3-F1
#
_cell.length_a   1.000
_cell.length_b   1.000
_cell.length_c   1.000
_cell.angle_alpha   90.00
_cell.angle_beta   90.00
_cell.angle_gamma   90.00
#
_symmetry.space_group_name_H-M   'P 1'
#
loop_
_entity.id
_entity.type
_entity.pdbx_description
1 polymer ?
#
loop_
_entity_poly.entity_id
_entity_poly.type
_entity_poly.pdbx_seq_one_letter_code
_entity_poly.pdbx_strand_id
1 'polypeptide(L)'
;MASDSETPGRVSLSAIDPQTGKDTEVLISHRRMHTVARRSLGHAKECGLLVPYTLQQPTAIFEGLRKDEDEDRRIPGWYCYCAKPACSFDENGEEQPPYPNEVFLVFVNRDKVAYNWRWARADKNDDRLPENYEERFERRAL
;
A
#
# COMPACT_ATOMS: atom_id res chain seq x y z
N MET A 1 26.92 1.07 -15.82
CA MET A 1 26.14 0.02 -15.15
C MET A 1 25.52 0.68 -13.93
N ALA A 2 24.19 0.71 -13.87
CA ALA A 2 23.44 1.58 -12.97
C ALA A 2 23.70 1.24 -11.50
N SER A 3 23.72 2.30 -10.70
CA SER A 3 24.10 2.34 -9.29
C SER A 3 23.12 1.60 -8.40
N ASP A 4 23.62 0.62 -7.64
CA ASP A 4 22.98 0.16 -6.41
C ASP A 4 22.97 1.31 -5.40
N SER A 5 21.96 2.17 -5.46
CA SER A 5 21.61 3.03 -4.33
C SER A 5 20.78 2.22 -3.33
N GLU A 6 21.35 1.12 -2.82
CA GLU A 6 20.81 0.45 -1.64
C GLU A 6 20.99 1.41 -0.46
N THR A 7 19.95 2.16 -0.13
CA THR A 7 19.91 2.88 1.15
C THR A 7 19.97 1.80 2.24
N PRO A 8 21.02 1.76 3.09
CA PRO A 8 21.21 0.64 4.02
C PRO A 8 19.94 0.41 4.85
N GLY A 9 19.38 -0.80 4.76
CA GLY A 9 18.17 -1.18 5.50
C GLY A 9 16.84 -0.87 4.82
N ARG A 10 16.81 -0.60 3.51
CA ARG A 10 15.58 -0.48 2.70
C ARG A 10 15.68 -1.29 1.41
N VAL A 11 14.55 -1.83 0.98
CA VAL A 11 14.36 -2.53 -0.31
C VAL A 11 13.55 -1.63 -1.23
N SER A 12 13.94 -1.57 -2.51
CA SER A 12 13.19 -0.89 -3.57
C SER A 12 12.12 -1.80 -4.16
N LEU A 13 10.91 -1.28 -4.34
CA LEU A 13 9.79 -1.93 -5.00
C LEU A 13 9.34 -1.05 -6.17
N SER A 14 9.12 -1.65 -7.33
CA SER A 14 8.48 -0.96 -8.45
C SER A 14 7.05 -0.56 -8.08
N ALA A 15 6.65 0.64 -8.48
CA ALA A 15 5.33 1.21 -8.24
C ALA A 15 4.89 2.10 -9.40
N ILE A 16 3.60 2.42 -9.48
CA ILE A 16 3.09 3.45 -10.40
C ILE A 16 3.23 4.83 -9.76
N ASP A 17 3.81 5.77 -10.49
CA ASP A 17 3.94 7.17 -10.09
C ASP A 17 2.56 7.85 -10.10
N PRO A 18 2.08 8.39 -8.98
CA PRO A 18 0.75 8.99 -8.89
C PRO A 18 0.57 10.25 -9.75
N GLN A 19 1.66 10.92 -10.13
CA GLN A 19 1.61 12.17 -10.89
C GLN A 19 1.71 11.93 -12.39
N THR A 20 2.50 10.94 -12.80
CA THR A 20 2.82 10.69 -14.20
C THR A 20 2.21 9.40 -14.77
N GLY A 21 1.75 8.49 -13.91
CA GLY A 21 1.26 7.17 -14.30
C GLY A 21 2.35 6.22 -14.83
N LYS A 22 3.63 6.59 -14.71
CA LYS A 22 4.78 5.79 -15.16
C LYS A 22 5.39 5.00 -14.02
N ASP A 23 6.32 4.11 -14.32
CA ASP A 23 7.05 3.37 -13.30
C ASP A 23 7.90 4.29 -12.42
N THR A 24 7.90 4.01 -11.12
CA THR A 24 8.67 4.69 -10.08
C THR A 24 9.10 3.66 -9.04
N GLU A 25 9.86 4.11 -8.05
CA GLU A 25 10.32 3.28 -6.94
C GLU A 25 9.71 3.73 -5.62
N VAL A 26 9.26 2.75 -4.83
CA VAL A 26 8.84 2.91 -3.43
C VAL A 26 9.73 2.02 -2.56
N LEU A 27 10.19 2.58 -1.45
CA LEU A 27 11.06 1.92 -0.50
C LEU A 27 10.25 1.27 0.62
N ILE A 28 10.70 0.11 1.09
CA ILE A 28 10.22 -0.52 2.32
C ILE A 28 11.40 -0.79 3.25
N SER A 29 11.27 -0.44 4.53
CA SER A 29 12.36 -0.67 5.49
C SER A 29 12.48 -2.14 5.89
N HIS A 30 13.70 -2.66 5.99
CA HIS A 30 13.98 -4.00 6.53
C HIS A 30 13.38 -4.17 7.92
N ARG A 31 13.48 -3.14 8.77
CA ARG A 31 12.88 -3.15 10.11
C ARG A 31 11.37 -3.41 10.04
N ARG A 32 10.66 -2.75 9.11
CA ARG A 32 9.23 -2.99 8.91
C ARG A 32 8.96 -4.40 8.40
N MET A 33 9.72 -4.88 7.41
CA MET A 33 9.62 -6.26 6.89
C MET A 33 9.80 -7.29 8.01
N HIS A 34 10.83 -7.16 8.84
CA HIS A 34 11.04 -8.02 10.01
C HIS A 34 9.91 -7.90 11.05
N THR A 35 9.40 -6.69 11.29
CA THR A 35 8.33 -6.46 12.26
C THR A 35 7.05 -7.19 11.85
N VAL A 36 6.69 -7.15 10.57
CA VAL A 36 5.49 -7.85 10.07
C VAL A 36 5.70 -9.36 9.98
N ALA A 37 6.90 -9.81 9.59
CA ALA A 37 7.21 -11.23 9.52
C ALA A 37 7.17 -11.91 10.89
N ARG A 38 7.44 -11.16 11.98
CA ARG A 38 7.31 -11.65 13.35
C ARG A 38 5.86 -11.74 13.84
N ARG A 39 4.88 -11.16 13.13
CA ARG A 39 3.47 -11.23 13.52
C ARG A 39 2.85 -12.55 13.07
N SER A 40 3.03 -12.91 11.81
CA SER A 40 2.59 -14.18 11.25
C SER A 40 3.20 -14.39 9.86
N LEU A 41 3.13 -15.62 9.33
CA LEU A 41 3.56 -15.89 7.96
C LEU A 41 2.62 -15.22 6.94
N GLY A 42 1.33 -15.09 7.27
CA GLY A 42 0.37 -14.29 6.49
C GLY A 42 0.84 -12.86 6.27
N HIS A 43 1.18 -12.14 7.36
CA HIS A 43 1.67 -10.77 7.26
C HIS A 43 2.99 -10.66 6.47
N ALA A 44 3.85 -11.69 6.54
CA ALA A 44 5.05 -11.75 5.72
C ALA A 44 4.69 -11.89 4.23
N LYS A 45 3.72 -12.74 3.89
CA LYS A 45 3.22 -12.90 2.51
C LYS A 45 2.50 -11.66 2.00
N GLU A 46 1.69 -10.99 2.82
CA GLU A 46 1.11 -9.69 2.44
C GLU A 46 2.20 -8.67 2.09
N CYS A 47 3.25 -8.59 2.92
CA CYS A 47 4.39 -7.71 2.67
C CYS A 47 5.17 -8.09 1.41
N GLY A 48 5.32 -9.38 1.12
CA GLY A 48 6.12 -9.87 0.00
C GLY A 48 5.36 -9.99 -1.33
N LEU A 49 4.03 -10.07 -1.29
CA LEU A 49 3.19 -10.37 -2.46
C LEU A 49 2.13 -9.29 -2.69
N LEU A 50 1.35 -8.94 -1.67
CA LEU A 50 0.25 -7.97 -1.83
C LEU A 50 0.75 -6.53 -1.91
N VAL A 51 1.73 -6.15 -1.09
CA VAL A 51 2.32 -4.80 -1.16
C VAL A 51 2.91 -4.51 -2.55
N PRO A 52 3.77 -5.36 -3.13
CA PRO A 52 4.25 -5.16 -4.50
C PRO A 52 3.12 -5.13 -5.53
N TYR A 53 2.15 -6.06 -5.43
CA TYR A 53 0.99 -6.10 -6.34
C TYR A 53 0.22 -4.77 -6.32
N THR A 54 -0.12 -4.25 -5.14
CA THR A 54 -0.89 -3.01 -5.00
C THR A 54 -0.12 -1.78 -5.49
N LEU A 55 1.21 -1.77 -5.36
CA LEU A 55 2.05 -0.69 -5.88
C LEU A 55 2.16 -0.72 -7.41
N GLN A 56 2.23 -1.91 -8.01
CA GLN A 56 2.42 -2.10 -9.45
C GLN A 56 1.12 -2.07 -10.25
N GLN A 57 0.01 -2.51 -9.64
CA GLN A 57 -1.30 -2.63 -10.29
C GLN A 57 -2.41 -1.99 -9.41
N PRO A 58 -2.30 -0.71 -9.04
CA PRO A 58 -3.34 -0.06 -8.25
C PRO A 58 -4.62 0.07 -9.08
N THR A 59 -5.75 -0.21 -8.45
CA THR A 59 -7.08 0.12 -8.99
C THR A 59 -7.41 1.60 -8.82
N ALA A 60 -6.87 2.21 -7.76
CA ALA A 60 -6.91 3.65 -7.56
C ALA A 60 -5.69 4.10 -6.75
N ILE A 61 -5.28 5.36 -6.96
CA ILE A 61 -4.29 6.02 -6.11
C ILE A 61 -4.90 7.30 -5.57
N PHE A 62 -4.80 7.52 -4.27
CA PHE A 62 -5.31 8.71 -3.62
C PHE A 62 -4.19 9.55 -3.02
N GLU A 63 -4.41 10.86 -2.93
CA GLU A 63 -3.49 11.82 -2.30
C GLU A 63 -4.20 12.60 -1.18
N GLY A 64 -3.43 13.00 -0.16
CA GLY A 64 -3.87 13.92 0.88
C GLY A 64 -4.79 13.24 1.88
N LEU A 65 -4.24 12.34 2.68
CA LEU A 65 -4.95 11.65 3.77
C LEU A 65 -5.50 12.66 4.79
N ARG A 66 -6.84 12.74 4.94
CA ARG A 66 -7.54 13.78 5.73
C ARG A 66 -7.88 13.36 7.18
N LYS A 67 -8.12 12.07 7.43
CA LYS A 67 -8.69 11.54 8.68
C LYS A 67 -7.69 10.64 9.41
N ASP A 68 -7.40 11.00 10.68
CA ASP A 68 -6.88 10.29 11.88
C ASP A 68 -6.00 9.03 11.78
N GLU A 69 -5.51 8.64 10.60
CA GLU A 69 -4.74 7.42 10.42
C GLU A 69 -3.23 7.63 10.31
N ASP A 70 -2.72 8.87 10.41
CA ASP A 70 -1.28 9.15 10.55
C ASP A 70 -0.91 10.50 11.20
N GLU A 71 0.34 10.54 11.68
CA GLU A 71 0.96 11.49 12.62
C GLU A 71 1.11 12.95 12.16
N ASP A 72 0.83 13.32 10.91
CA ASP A 72 0.95 14.74 10.51
C ASP A 72 -0.03 15.18 9.41
N ARG A 73 -1.09 15.90 9.81
CA ARG A 73 -2.16 16.43 8.94
C ARG A 73 -1.72 17.61 8.07
N ARG A 74 -0.44 18.01 8.11
CA ARG A 74 0.03 19.32 7.60
C ARG A 74 0.87 19.25 6.32
N ILE A 75 1.13 18.06 5.77
CA ILE A 75 2.08 17.92 4.65
C ILE A 75 1.43 17.19 3.46
N PRO A 76 1.15 17.89 2.36
CA PRO A 76 0.75 17.28 1.09
C PRO A 76 1.82 16.29 0.59
N GLY A 77 1.42 15.29 -0.20
CA GLY A 77 2.35 14.35 -0.85
C GLY A 77 2.39 12.93 -0.26
N TRP A 78 1.45 12.59 0.62
CA TRP A 78 1.24 11.20 1.03
C TRP A 78 0.23 10.54 0.09
N TYR A 79 0.53 9.32 -0.32
CA TYR A 79 -0.26 8.54 -1.27
C TYR A 79 -0.82 7.28 -0.62
N CYS A 80 -2.03 6.91 -1.02
CA CYS A 80 -2.64 5.64 -0.69
C CYS A 80 -2.91 4.88 -1.99
N TYR A 81 -2.17 3.80 -2.20
CA TYR A 81 -2.41 2.86 -3.28
C TYR A 81 -3.50 1.89 -2.84
N CYS A 82 -4.50 1.71 -3.67
CA CYS A 82 -5.62 0.80 -3.44
C CYS A 82 -5.66 -0.25 -4.54
N ALA A 83 -5.77 -1.51 -4.16
CA ALA A 83 -6.04 -2.58 -5.09
C ALA A 83 -7.02 -3.58 -4.51
N LYS A 84 -7.57 -4.44 -5.37
CA LYS A 84 -8.40 -5.58 -4.98
C LYS A 84 -7.67 -6.88 -5.36
N PRO A 85 -6.82 -7.43 -4.47
CA PRO A 85 -6.08 -8.64 -4.76
C PRO A 85 -7.02 -9.84 -4.99
N ALA A 86 -6.53 -10.83 -5.75
CA ALA A 86 -7.27 -12.06 -6.02
C ALA A 86 -7.22 -13.08 -4.86
N CYS A 87 -6.43 -12.81 -3.82
CA CYS A 87 -6.26 -13.68 -2.66
C CYS A 87 -5.96 -12.90 -1.38
N SER A 88 -6.07 -13.59 -0.24
CA SER A 88 -5.58 -13.16 1.06
C SER A 88 -4.72 -14.27 1.68
N PHE A 89 -4.16 -14.05 2.87
CA PHE A 89 -3.34 -15.06 3.55
C PHE A 89 -3.76 -15.19 5.02
N ASP A 90 -3.90 -16.42 5.50
CA ASP A 90 -4.15 -16.67 6.91
C ASP A 90 -2.87 -16.52 7.77
N GLU A 91 -2.96 -16.76 9.08
CA GLU A 91 -1.81 -16.63 9.99
C GLU A 91 -0.64 -17.56 9.64
N ASN A 92 -0.92 -18.73 9.06
CA ASN A 92 0.08 -19.69 8.61
C ASN A 92 0.62 -19.36 7.22
N GLY A 93 0.09 -18.31 6.58
CA GLY A 93 0.44 -17.90 5.23
C GLY A 93 -0.19 -18.80 4.17
N GLU A 94 -1.18 -19.62 4.48
CA GLU A 94 -1.91 -20.34 3.45
C GLU A 94 -2.76 -19.35 2.66
N GLU A 95 -2.80 -19.54 1.34
CA GLU A 95 -3.60 -18.69 0.47
C GLU A 95 -5.08 -18.93 0.71
N GLN A 96 -5.82 -17.85 0.89
CA GLN A 96 -7.26 -17.84 1.10
C GLN A 96 -7.93 -17.01 0.00
N PRO A 97 -9.23 -17.21 -0.24
CA PRO A 97 -10.01 -16.26 -1.02
C PRO A 97 -9.84 -14.83 -0.49
N PRO A 98 -9.97 -13.80 -1.33
CA PRO A 98 -9.88 -12.41 -0.86
C PRO A 98 -11.03 -12.13 0.11
N TYR A 99 -10.80 -11.24 1.09
CA TYR A 99 -11.84 -10.90 2.05
C TYR A 99 -13.05 -10.27 1.33
N PRO A 100 -14.27 -10.77 1.59
CA PRO A 100 -15.47 -10.23 0.94
C PRO A 100 -15.65 -8.74 1.25
N ASN A 101 -15.85 -7.94 0.20
CA ASN A 101 -16.04 -6.49 0.29
C ASN A 101 -14.87 -5.75 0.98
N GLU A 102 -13.63 -6.21 0.76
CA GLU A 102 -12.45 -5.49 1.21
C GLU A 102 -11.48 -5.21 0.06
N VAL A 103 -10.74 -4.13 0.21
CA VAL A 103 -9.62 -3.72 -0.64
C VAL A 103 -8.34 -3.67 0.19
N PHE A 104 -7.21 -3.84 -0.46
CA PHE A 104 -5.90 -3.73 0.18
C PHE A 104 -5.30 -2.35 -0.09
N LEU A 105 -4.89 -1.69 0.99
CA LEU A 105 -4.34 -0.35 0.98
C LEU A 105 -2.86 -0.38 1.34
N VAL A 106 -2.04 0.35 0.58
CA VAL A 106 -0.62 0.60 0.88
C VAL A 106 -0.41 2.10 0.97
N PHE A 107 0.11 2.56 2.10
CA PHE A 107 0.34 3.97 2.36
C PHE A 107 1.82 4.32 2.21
N VAL A 108 2.07 5.36 1.41
CA VAL A 108 3.40 5.81 0.99
C VAL A 108 3.55 7.29 1.36
N ASN A 109 4.61 7.61 2.10
CA ASN A 109 4.91 8.99 2.46
C ASN A 109 5.62 9.75 1.32
N ARG A 110 5.87 11.05 1.52
CA ARG A 110 6.54 11.90 0.53
C ARG A 110 7.96 11.45 0.14
N ASP A 111 8.63 10.71 1.02
CA ASP A 111 9.98 10.18 0.79
C ASP A 111 9.94 8.83 0.04
N LYS A 112 8.77 8.51 -0.55
CA LYS A 112 8.45 7.25 -1.24
C LYS A 112 8.68 6.03 -0.35
N VAL A 113 8.38 6.11 0.94
CA VAL A 113 8.48 4.96 1.85
C VAL A 113 7.10 4.38 2.12
N ALA A 114 6.90 3.11 1.80
CA ALA A 114 5.77 2.32 2.26
C ALA A 114 5.92 2.04 3.77
N TYR A 115 5.07 2.68 4.58
CA TYR A 115 5.19 2.64 6.04
C TYR A 115 4.02 1.88 6.70
N ASN A 116 2.87 1.79 6.03
CA ASN A 116 1.72 1.04 6.52
C ASN A 116 0.94 0.40 5.36
N TRP A 117 0.23 -0.69 5.67
CA TRP A 117 -0.70 -1.36 4.76
C TRP A 117 -1.67 -2.21 5.55
N ARG A 118 -2.83 -2.48 4.96
CA ARG A 118 -3.91 -3.27 5.57
C ARG A 118 -5.04 -3.51 4.59
N TRP A 119 -5.89 -4.46 4.93
CA TRP A 119 -7.24 -4.55 4.39
C TRP A 119 -8.15 -3.46 4.95
N ALA A 120 -9.08 -2.99 4.13
CA ALA A 120 -10.10 -2.03 4.49
C ALA A 120 -11.40 -2.38 3.78
N ARG A 121 -12.54 -2.06 4.41
CA ARG A 121 -13.84 -2.22 3.76
C ARG A 121 -13.90 -1.46 2.44
N ALA A 122 -14.49 -2.09 1.44
CA ALA A 122 -14.76 -1.51 0.16
C ALA A 122 -16.01 -0.60 0.22
N ASP A 123 -16.08 0.35 -0.69
CA ASP A 123 -17.25 1.20 -0.87
C ASP A 123 -18.45 0.38 -1.37
N LYS A 124 -19.65 0.75 -0.92
CA LYS A 124 -20.88 0.00 -1.24
C LYS A 124 -21.31 0.15 -2.70
N ASN A 125 -20.89 1.23 -3.36
CA ASN A 125 -21.26 1.55 -4.74
C ASN A 125 -20.14 1.19 -5.72
N ASP A 126 -18.88 1.19 -5.30
CA ASP A 126 -17.75 0.66 -6.07
C ASP A 126 -16.82 -0.19 -5.18
N ASP A 127 -16.95 -1.51 -5.29
CA ASP A 127 -16.25 -2.48 -4.44
C ASP A 127 -14.72 -2.56 -4.68
N ARG A 128 -14.19 -1.70 -5.56
CA ARG A 128 -12.77 -1.55 -5.88
C ARG A 128 -12.11 -0.37 -5.17
N LEU A 129 -12.92 0.47 -4.52
CA LEU A 129 -12.47 1.64 -3.77
C LEU A 129 -12.71 1.41 -2.28
N PRO A 130 -11.92 2.03 -1.38
CA PRO A 130 -12.17 1.90 0.05
C PRO A 130 -13.40 2.72 0.47
N GLU A 131 -14.08 2.26 1.50
CA GLU A 131 -15.22 2.96 2.10
C GLU A 131 -14.81 4.40 2.50
N ASN A 132 -15.71 5.35 2.24
CA ASN A 132 -15.55 6.78 2.54
C ASN A 132 -14.34 7.45 1.87
N TYR A 133 -13.87 6.95 0.71
CA TYR A 133 -12.69 7.51 0.05
C TYR A 133 -12.77 9.03 -0.20
N GLU A 134 -13.96 9.57 -0.50
CA GLU A 134 -14.18 11.01 -0.72
C GLU A 134 -13.92 11.87 0.53
N GLU A 135 -14.18 11.31 1.72
CA GLU A 135 -13.89 11.98 2.99
C GLU A 135 -12.45 11.75 3.45
N ARG A 136 -11.89 10.58 3.12
CA ARG A 136 -10.58 10.13 3.60
C ARG A 136 -9.43 10.77 2.84
N PHE A 137 -9.64 11.14 1.59
CA PHE A 137 -8.59 11.64 0.71
C PHE A 137 -8.95 13.01 0.13
N GLU A 138 -7.93 13.81 -0.19
CA GLU A 138 -8.12 15.11 -0.84
C GLU A 138 -8.48 14.98 -2.30
N ARG A 139 -7.81 14.06 -3.00
CA ARG A 139 -8.08 13.79 -4.41
C ARG A 139 -7.70 12.37 -4.80
N ARG A 140 -8.28 11.93 -5.91
CA ARG A 140 -7.88 10.74 -6.64
C ARG A 140 -6.85 11.14 -7.71
N ALA A 141 -5.68 10.51 -7.66
CA ALA A 141 -4.56 10.73 -8.58
C ALA A 141 -4.60 9.75 -9.78
N LEU A 142 -5.17 8.56 -9.57
CA LEU A 142 -5.45 7.53 -10.59
C LEU A 142 -6.71 6.75 -10.22
#